data_AF-A0A8H3HWJ8-F1
#
_entry.id   AF-A0A8H3HWJ8-F1
#
_cell.length_a   1.000
_cell.length_b   1.000
_cell.length_c   1.000
_cell.angle_alpha   90.00
_cell.angle_beta   90.00
_cell.angle_gamma   90.00
#
_symmetry.space_group_name_H-M   'P 1'
#
loop_
_entity.id
_entity.type
_entity.pdbx_description
1 polymer ?
#
loop_
_entity_poly.entity_id
_entity_poly.type
_entity_poly.pdbx_seq_one_letter_code
_entity_poly.pdbx_strand_id
1 'polypeptide(L)'
;MPDTGSGQLPSLSPELIGLIANFLFELNPPKHSGNVENETICCVKPSWCDVRGFMQAAPGTHKLGFRRWVSVLTIRKPEDWEVAFKDRHWIRELVCLDGTILPPEASILAQFPRLRAVCLDSHEDVQFVAGVNHFVFCGIFSSLPPTVRHLELKHAHGPDINIISCAKRHCPELESLWLGRCTMFNRVPPCSFWESFPSEHDSYMENRGIDAYALLGEELSPFRGLKSIRLGVYLVPSTTVLAHRLFHTGNLPVPPTINWQALFILHPDQNGQLPQPQPESTQVSDLITLLHRLPEEDTCERCRQDYFTDTRSIEEDAAGILKRAIPSLELIEWMDWFSSFHLGVRSYPV
;
A
#
# COMPACT_ATOMS: atom_id res chain seq x y z
N MET A 1 54.27 45.04 -5.61
CA MET A 1 53.35 43.98 -5.17
C MET A 1 51.98 44.61 -5.05
N PRO A 2 50.95 44.16 -5.79
CA PRO A 2 49.61 44.67 -5.58
C PRO A 2 49.00 43.98 -4.36
N ASP A 3 48.42 44.78 -3.48
CA ASP A 3 47.51 44.37 -2.41
C ASP A 3 46.41 43.49 -3.00
N THR A 4 46.45 42.19 -2.74
CA THR A 4 45.28 41.32 -2.91
C THR A 4 44.34 41.60 -1.76
N GLY A 5 43.59 42.70 -1.88
CA GLY A 5 42.47 42.99 -1.00
C GLY A 5 41.57 41.77 -0.96
N SER A 6 41.48 41.16 0.21
CA SER A 6 40.53 40.12 0.54
C SER A 6 39.12 40.72 0.42
N GLY A 7 38.59 40.76 -0.80
CA GLY A 7 37.23 41.17 -1.06
C GLY A 7 36.30 40.22 -0.32
N GLN A 8 35.79 40.66 0.82
CA GLN A 8 34.74 39.97 1.54
C GLN A 8 33.55 39.88 0.57
N LEU A 9 33.26 38.66 0.09
CA LEU A 9 32.07 38.41 -0.70
C LEU A 9 30.85 38.96 0.07
N PRO A 10 29.96 39.72 -0.57
CA PRO A 10 28.80 40.28 0.11
C PRO A 10 27.98 39.14 0.72
N SER A 11 27.69 39.24 2.02
CA SER A 11 26.85 38.24 2.68
C SER A 11 25.42 38.35 2.15
N LEU A 12 24.81 37.20 1.84
CA LEU A 12 23.41 37.14 1.45
C LEU A 12 22.54 37.56 2.63
N SER A 13 21.47 38.32 2.37
CA SER A 13 20.52 38.68 3.42
C SER A 13 19.80 37.43 3.96
N PRO A 14 19.32 37.46 5.22
CA PRO A 14 18.55 36.37 5.81
C PRO A 14 17.30 36.00 5.00
N GLU A 15 16.63 36.99 4.39
CA GLU A 15 15.46 36.78 3.53
C GLU A 15 15.83 35.95 2.29
N LEU A 16 16.94 36.29 1.64
CA LEU A 16 17.40 35.60 0.44
C LEU A 16 17.84 34.17 0.77
N ILE A 17 18.52 33.97 1.91
CA ILE A 17 18.83 32.62 2.43
C ILE A 17 17.55 31.83 2.68
N GLY A 18 16.51 32.47 3.22
CA GLY A 18 15.20 31.87 3.45
C GLY A 18 14.51 31.40 2.16
N LEU A 19 14.58 32.22 1.10
CA LEU A 19 14.04 31.90 -0.23
C LEU A 19 14.81 30.77 -0.90
N ILE A 20 16.15 30.81 -0.86
CA ILE A 20 17.01 29.73 -1.37
C ILE A 20 16.65 28.42 -0.68
N ALA A 21 16.49 28.43 0.65
CA ALA A 21 16.09 27.25 1.37
C ALA A 21 14.62 26.86 1.15
N ASN A 22 13.74 27.71 0.61
CA ASN A 22 12.39 27.28 0.27
C ASN A 22 12.44 26.48 -1.02
N PHE A 23 13.20 26.97 -2.00
CA PHE A 23 13.43 26.30 -3.27
C PHE A 23 14.18 24.98 -3.10
N LEU A 24 15.30 24.97 -2.38
CA LEU A 24 16.13 23.77 -2.22
C LEU A 24 15.44 22.64 -1.45
N PHE A 25 14.49 22.97 -0.57
CA PHE A 25 13.79 22.01 0.29
C PHE A 25 12.31 21.89 -0.08
N GLU A 26 11.94 22.32 -1.28
CA GLU A 26 10.61 22.11 -1.82
C GLU A 26 10.31 20.61 -1.89
N LEU A 27 9.15 20.22 -1.38
CA LEU A 27 8.71 18.84 -1.38
C LEU A 27 8.02 18.55 -2.72
N ASN A 28 8.43 17.48 -3.39
CA ASN A 28 7.73 17.03 -4.57
C ASN A 28 6.49 16.25 -4.16
N PRO A 29 5.35 16.44 -4.83
CA PRO A 29 4.17 15.63 -4.56
C PRO A 29 4.44 14.14 -4.80
N PRO A 30 3.62 13.25 -4.22
CA PRO A 30 3.57 11.83 -4.57
C PRO A 30 3.68 11.59 -6.08
N LYS A 31 4.51 10.62 -6.47
CA LYS A 31 4.65 10.22 -7.88
C LYS A 31 3.85 8.95 -8.11
N HIS A 32 3.07 8.94 -9.18
CA HIS A 32 2.48 7.71 -9.71
C HIS A 32 3.52 6.97 -10.53
N SER A 33 3.73 5.69 -10.22
CA SER A 33 4.74 4.84 -10.87
C SER A 33 4.13 3.69 -11.66
N GLY A 34 2.80 3.56 -11.67
CA GLY A 34 2.10 2.42 -12.31
C GLY A 34 2.29 1.09 -11.57
N ASN A 35 3.12 1.11 -10.52
CA ASN A 35 3.32 0.04 -9.56
C ASN A 35 3.15 0.64 -8.17
N VAL A 36 2.10 0.22 -7.46
CA VAL A 36 1.71 0.74 -6.13
C VAL A 36 2.78 0.54 -5.08
N GLU A 37 3.66 -0.45 -5.25
CA GLU A 37 4.74 -0.72 -4.30
C GLU A 37 5.76 0.41 -4.25
N ASN A 38 5.94 1.10 -5.37
CA ASN A 38 6.84 2.24 -5.49
C ASN A 38 6.16 3.59 -5.20
N GLU A 39 4.84 3.60 -5.03
CA GLU A 39 4.08 4.81 -4.71
C GLU A 39 4.07 5.06 -3.20
N THR A 40 3.83 6.31 -2.81
CA THR A 40 3.50 6.64 -1.43
C THR A 40 2.67 7.90 -1.39
N ILE A 41 1.77 7.99 -0.41
CA ILE A 41 0.93 9.16 -0.16
C ILE A 41 1.72 10.35 0.37
N CYS A 42 2.94 10.10 0.85
CA CYS A 42 3.85 11.12 1.36
C CYS A 42 4.63 11.80 0.21
N CYS A 43 4.99 13.06 0.42
CA CYS A 43 5.82 13.82 -0.48
C CYS A 43 7.27 13.28 -0.53
N VAL A 44 7.94 13.54 -1.64
CA VAL A 44 9.36 13.20 -1.81
C VAL A 44 10.22 14.43 -1.50
N LYS A 45 10.99 14.35 -0.42
CA LYS A 45 12.00 15.36 -0.06
C LYS A 45 13.27 15.23 -0.93
N PRO A 46 14.04 16.31 -1.12
CA PRO A 46 15.30 16.26 -1.85
C PRO A 46 16.32 15.33 -1.20
N SER A 47 17.21 14.77 -2.01
CA SER A 47 18.28 13.90 -1.50
C SER A 47 19.28 14.72 -0.68
N TRP A 48 19.97 14.06 0.25
CA TRP A 48 21.03 14.72 1.02
C TRP A 48 22.12 15.32 0.11
N CYS A 49 22.45 14.64 -0.99
CA CYS A 49 23.47 15.09 -1.93
C CYS A 49 23.14 16.45 -2.55
N ASP A 50 21.85 16.71 -2.79
CA ASP A 50 21.38 17.96 -3.40
C ASP A 50 21.42 19.14 -2.43
N VAL A 51 21.20 18.89 -1.14
CA VAL A 51 21.07 19.94 -0.11
C VAL A 51 22.29 20.09 0.81
N ARG A 52 23.25 19.15 0.77
CA ARG A 52 24.41 19.13 1.69
C ARG A 52 25.21 20.42 1.66
N GLY A 53 25.41 21.01 0.48
CA GLY A 53 26.20 22.23 0.32
C GLY A 53 25.60 23.39 1.11
N PHE A 54 24.28 23.56 1.02
CA PHE A 54 23.55 24.55 1.81
C PHE A 54 23.62 24.24 3.31
N MET A 55 23.38 22.98 3.68
CA MET A 55 23.32 22.55 5.09
C MET A 55 24.68 22.52 5.79
N GLN A 56 25.79 22.50 5.05
CA GLN A 56 27.15 22.50 5.58
C GLN A 56 27.83 23.88 5.49
N ALA A 57 27.23 24.85 4.79
CA ALA A 57 27.82 26.17 4.61
C ALA A 57 28.01 26.95 5.93
N ALA A 58 27.03 26.90 6.84
CA ALA A 58 27.09 27.59 8.13
C ALA A 58 26.11 26.97 9.16
N PRO A 59 26.31 27.19 10.48
CA PRO A 59 25.37 26.71 11.51
C PRO A 59 23.93 27.20 11.32
N GLY A 60 23.75 28.43 10.84
CA GLY A 60 22.42 29.00 10.57
C GLY A 60 21.69 28.32 9.42
N THR A 61 22.39 28.06 8.31
CA THR A 61 21.83 27.37 7.14
C THR A 61 21.60 25.89 7.45
N HIS A 62 22.47 25.27 8.25
CA HIS A 62 22.26 23.93 8.79
C HIS A 62 20.93 23.82 9.53
N LYS A 63 20.72 24.68 10.54
CA LYS A 63 19.49 24.68 11.36
C LYS A 63 18.24 24.93 10.53
N LEU A 64 18.31 25.85 9.57
CA LEU A 64 17.19 26.18 8.69
C LEU A 64 16.86 25.02 7.74
N GLY A 65 17.88 24.49 7.04
CA GLY A 65 17.73 23.39 6.09
C GLY A 65 17.28 22.11 6.77
N PHE A 66 17.87 21.77 7.93
CA PHE A 66 17.53 20.58 8.69
C PHE A 66 16.04 20.54 9.08
N ARG A 67 15.51 21.65 9.60
CA ARG A 67 14.08 21.75 9.96
C ARG A 67 13.13 21.50 8.78
N ARG A 68 13.52 21.90 7.57
CA ARG A 68 12.73 21.69 6.36
C ARG A 68 12.90 20.27 5.83
N TRP A 69 14.13 19.77 5.84
CA TRP A 69 14.46 18.44 5.37
C TRP A 69 13.89 17.32 6.25
N VAL A 70 13.80 17.52 7.56
CA VAL A 70 13.21 16.55 8.51
C VAL A 70 11.68 16.57 8.49
N SER A 71 11.05 17.50 7.75
CA SER A 71 9.58 17.56 7.67
C SER A 71 8.95 16.31 7.06
N VAL A 72 9.70 15.58 6.23
CA VAL A 72 9.38 14.23 5.79
C VAL A 72 10.46 13.29 6.33
N LEU A 73 10.07 12.28 7.10
CA LEU A 73 11.01 11.33 7.71
C LEU A 73 10.59 9.89 7.40
N THR A 74 11.58 9.07 7.06
CA THR A 74 11.40 7.62 6.91
C THR A 74 11.97 6.95 8.15
N ILE A 75 11.15 6.18 8.85
CA ILE A 75 11.58 5.28 9.92
C ILE A 75 11.90 3.95 9.24
N ARG A 76 13.18 3.57 9.23
CA ARG A 76 13.65 2.35 8.55
C ARG A 76 13.84 1.20 9.53
N LYS A 77 14.01 1.53 10.80
CA LYS A 77 14.29 0.60 11.90
C LYS A 77 13.84 1.24 13.22
N PRO A 78 13.59 0.45 14.27
CA PRO A 78 13.07 0.96 15.54
C PRO A 78 13.92 2.09 16.16
N GLU A 79 15.24 2.08 15.98
CA GLU A 79 16.11 3.10 16.59
C GLU A 79 15.92 4.50 15.97
N ASP A 80 15.37 4.59 14.76
CA ASP A 80 15.12 5.87 14.10
C ASP A 80 14.05 6.71 14.85
N TRP A 81 13.22 6.07 15.68
CA TRP A 81 12.24 6.76 16.52
C TRP A 81 12.89 7.72 17.51
N GLU A 82 14.10 7.43 18.01
CA GLU A 82 14.81 8.35 18.90
C GLU A 82 15.09 9.70 18.22
N VAL A 83 15.42 9.66 16.92
CA VAL A 83 15.62 10.86 16.10
C VAL A 83 14.28 11.54 15.85
N ALA A 84 13.26 10.75 15.49
CA ALA A 84 11.92 11.28 15.23
C ALA A 84 11.36 12.02 16.45
N PHE A 85 11.54 11.50 17.67
CA PHE A 85 11.05 12.14 18.90
C PHE A 85 11.77 13.43 19.26
N LYS A 86 13.07 13.54 18.94
CA LYS A 86 13.85 14.78 19.13
C LYS A 86 13.31 15.91 18.25
N ASP A 87 12.87 15.58 17.04
CA ASP A 87 12.43 16.53 16.02
C ASP A 87 10.92 16.50 15.72
N ARG A 88 10.11 15.87 16.58
CA ARG A 88 8.67 15.63 16.39
C ARG A 88 7.82 16.84 16.03
N HIS A 89 8.26 18.04 16.41
CA HIS A 89 7.57 19.31 16.13
C HIS A 89 7.82 19.86 14.72
N TRP A 90 8.77 19.28 13.99
CA TRP A 90 9.13 19.65 12.62
C TRP A 90 8.62 18.63 11.60
N ILE A 91 8.43 17.39 12.02
CA ILE A 91 7.93 16.30 11.19
C ILE A 91 6.45 16.52 10.84
N ARG A 92 6.16 16.50 9.54
CA ARG A 92 4.83 16.61 8.96
C ARG A 92 4.41 15.33 8.26
N GLU A 93 5.35 14.51 7.83
CA GLU A 93 5.05 13.28 7.10
C GLU A 93 5.98 12.16 7.56
N LEU A 94 5.40 10.98 7.79
CA LEU A 94 6.13 9.79 8.21
C LEU A 94 5.91 8.65 7.21
N VAL A 95 7.00 7.99 6.85
CA VAL A 95 7.00 6.71 6.14
C VAL A 95 7.62 5.69 7.07
N CYS A 96 6.82 4.76 7.57
CA CYS A 96 7.26 3.71 8.49
C CYS A 96 7.38 2.41 7.69
N LEU A 97 8.60 1.86 7.62
CA LEU A 97 8.84 0.56 6.99
C LEU A 97 8.41 -0.58 7.91
N ASP A 98 8.41 -1.79 7.37
CA ASP A 98 7.98 -2.98 8.09
C ASP A 98 8.76 -3.18 9.41
N GLY A 99 8.06 -3.68 10.42
CA GLY A 99 8.61 -3.92 11.77
C GLY A 99 9.05 -2.68 12.55
N THR A 100 8.72 -1.47 12.10
CA THR A 100 9.11 -0.25 12.81
C THR A 100 8.12 0.21 13.87
N ILE A 101 6.85 -0.17 13.79
CA ILE A 101 5.86 0.09 14.85
C ILE A 101 5.60 -1.21 15.60
N LEU A 102 6.12 -1.30 16.82
CA LEU A 102 5.91 -2.48 17.65
C LEU A 102 4.53 -2.41 18.34
N PRO A 103 3.88 -3.56 18.62
CA PRO A 103 2.56 -3.61 19.28
C PRO A 103 2.40 -2.76 20.56
N PRO A 104 3.37 -2.68 21.51
CA PRO A 104 3.23 -1.80 22.68
C PRO A 104 3.26 -0.30 22.34
N GLU A 105 3.69 0.06 21.13
CA GLU A 105 3.90 1.43 20.67
C GLU A 105 2.80 1.88 19.68
N ALA A 106 1.65 1.21 19.65
CA ALA A 106 0.55 1.53 18.75
C ALA A 106 0.05 2.99 18.82
N SER A 107 0.39 3.75 19.85
CA SER A 107 0.05 5.18 20.01
C SER A 107 1.17 6.15 19.63
N ILE A 108 2.31 5.67 19.12
CA ILE A 108 3.51 6.47 18.84
C ILE A 108 3.24 7.66 17.92
N LEU A 109 2.39 7.47 16.90
CA LEU A 109 2.05 8.48 15.91
C LEU A 109 1.33 9.70 16.52
N ALA A 110 0.57 9.51 17.61
CA ALA A 110 -0.13 10.59 18.29
C ALA A 110 0.82 11.63 18.92
N GLN A 111 2.10 11.29 19.08
CA GLN A 111 3.11 12.19 19.65
C GLN A 111 3.63 13.26 18.67
N PHE A 112 3.21 13.22 17.41
CA PHE A 112 3.67 14.12 16.35
C PHE A 112 2.60 15.19 16.03
N PRO A 113 2.64 16.37 16.68
CA PRO A 113 1.53 17.34 16.67
C PRO A 113 1.33 18.06 15.33
N ARG A 114 2.21 17.83 14.34
CA ARG A 114 2.11 18.43 13.00
C ARG A 114 2.02 17.38 11.90
N LEU A 115 1.87 16.12 12.26
CA LEU A 115 1.79 15.00 11.32
C LEU A 115 0.53 15.14 10.47
N ARG A 116 0.71 15.18 9.16
CA ARG A 116 -0.32 15.39 8.14
C ARG A 116 -0.47 14.18 7.22
N ALA A 117 0.63 13.53 6.86
CA ALA A 117 0.61 12.32 6.04
C ALA A 117 1.35 11.17 6.75
N VAL A 118 0.82 9.97 6.65
CA VAL A 118 1.43 8.76 7.21
C VAL A 118 1.32 7.63 6.21
N CYS A 119 2.43 6.98 5.91
CA CYS A 119 2.49 5.71 5.19
C CYS A 119 3.06 4.65 6.15
N LEU A 120 2.32 3.56 6.37
CA LEU A 120 2.74 2.46 7.24
C LEU A 120 2.79 1.16 6.45
N ASP A 121 3.95 0.54 6.38
CA ASP A 121 4.04 -0.88 6.01
C ASP A 121 3.59 -1.72 7.21
N SER A 122 2.50 -2.44 7.02
CA SER A 122 1.72 -3.10 8.08
C SER A 122 1.73 -4.62 7.94
N HIS A 123 2.75 -5.17 7.31
CA HIS A 123 2.87 -6.61 7.10
C HIS A 123 2.96 -7.41 8.42
N GLU A 124 3.55 -6.82 9.47
CA GLU A 124 3.58 -7.42 10.81
C GLU A 124 2.28 -7.26 11.62
N ASP A 125 1.16 -6.89 10.99
CA ASP A 125 -0.16 -6.82 11.63
C ASP A 125 -0.80 -8.19 11.91
N VAL A 126 -0.05 -9.29 11.71
CA VAL A 126 -0.45 -10.65 12.00
C VAL A 126 0.63 -11.41 12.77
N GLN A 127 0.18 -12.28 13.67
CA GLN A 127 1.06 -13.19 14.41
C GLN A 127 0.57 -14.63 14.27
N PHE A 128 1.48 -15.53 13.91
CA PHE A 128 1.18 -16.96 13.84
C PHE A 128 1.18 -17.56 15.25
N VAL A 129 0.06 -18.17 15.64
CA VAL A 129 -0.09 -18.82 16.94
C VAL A 129 0.06 -20.33 16.78
N ALA A 130 1.28 -20.83 17.01
CA ALA A 130 1.67 -22.23 16.80
C ALA A 130 0.79 -23.27 17.52
N GLY A 131 0.12 -22.90 18.62
CA GLY A 131 -0.74 -23.81 19.37
C GLY A 131 -2.12 -24.06 18.74
N VAL A 132 -2.56 -23.18 17.84
CA VAL A 132 -3.92 -23.20 17.26
C VAL A 132 -3.86 -23.10 15.72
N ASN A 133 -2.64 -23.07 15.15
CA ASN A 133 -2.36 -23.07 13.71
C ASN A 133 -3.19 -22.04 12.92
N HIS A 134 -3.32 -20.82 13.46
CA HIS A 134 -4.01 -19.69 12.82
C HIS A 134 -3.26 -18.39 13.06
N PHE A 135 -3.56 -17.39 12.24
CA PHE A 135 -3.05 -16.03 12.40
C PHE A 135 -3.99 -15.18 13.26
N VAL A 136 -3.41 -14.42 14.18
CA VAL A 136 -4.13 -13.41 14.97
C VAL A 136 -3.75 -12.02 14.49
N PHE A 137 -4.77 -11.22 14.16
CA PHE A 137 -4.59 -9.83 13.75
C PHE A 137 -4.23 -8.94 14.95
N CYS A 138 -3.18 -8.16 14.79
CA CYS A 138 -2.70 -7.16 15.73
C CYS A 138 -3.14 -5.76 15.27
N GLY A 139 -3.36 -4.86 16.22
CA GLY A 139 -3.65 -3.46 15.88
C GLY A 139 -2.40 -2.75 15.38
N ILE A 140 -2.47 -2.16 14.18
CA ILE A 140 -1.36 -1.39 13.56
C ILE A 140 -1.08 -0.11 14.36
N PHE A 141 -2.14 0.61 14.72
CA PHE A 141 -2.08 1.78 15.60
C PHE A 141 -3.38 1.94 16.39
N SER A 142 -3.29 2.54 17.57
CA SER A 142 -4.41 2.77 18.49
C SER A 142 -4.84 4.23 18.58
N SER A 143 -4.02 5.15 18.06
CA SER A 143 -4.30 6.58 18.05
C SER A 143 -3.53 7.31 16.94
N LEU A 144 -4.13 8.36 16.38
CA LEU A 144 -3.53 9.26 15.40
C LEU A 144 -3.70 10.71 15.87
N PRO A 145 -2.79 11.63 15.49
CA PRO A 145 -3.01 13.04 15.78
C PRO A 145 -4.11 13.61 14.86
N PRO A 146 -4.95 14.54 15.33
CA PRO A 146 -6.07 15.08 14.56
C PRO A 146 -5.66 15.92 13.35
N THR A 147 -4.36 16.19 13.20
CA THR A 147 -3.76 16.89 12.06
C THR A 147 -3.58 16.01 10.83
N VAL A 148 -3.69 14.68 10.95
CA VAL A 148 -3.57 13.77 9.81
C VAL A 148 -4.69 14.04 8.81
N ARG A 149 -4.30 14.10 7.54
CA ARG A 149 -5.16 14.29 6.36
C ARG A 149 -4.97 13.17 5.34
N HIS A 150 -3.81 12.53 5.31
CA HIS A 150 -3.52 11.46 4.37
C HIS A 150 -2.99 10.25 5.13
N LEU A 151 -3.64 9.10 4.94
CA LEU A 151 -3.28 7.86 5.60
C LEU A 151 -3.14 6.76 4.54
N GLU A 152 -1.98 6.13 4.51
CA GLU A 152 -1.66 4.99 3.67
C GLU A 152 -1.22 3.83 4.55
N LEU A 153 -1.82 2.67 4.29
CA LEU A 153 -1.43 1.39 4.82
C LEU A 153 -0.93 0.57 3.63
N LYS A 154 0.23 -0.07 3.78
CA LYS A 154 0.74 -1.06 2.83
C LYS A 154 0.75 -2.42 3.50
N HIS A 155 0.59 -3.47 2.71
CA HIS A 155 0.75 -4.85 3.15
C HIS A 155 -0.07 -5.26 4.37
N ALA A 156 -1.21 -4.63 4.65
CA ALA A 156 -2.06 -5.04 5.76
C ALA A 156 -2.71 -6.41 5.47
N HIS A 157 -2.81 -7.25 6.49
CA HIS A 157 -3.60 -8.49 6.44
C HIS A 157 -4.93 -8.34 7.18
N GLY A 158 -4.92 -7.54 8.26
CA GLY A 158 -6.07 -7.32 9.12
C GLY A 158 -7.24 -6.61 8.44
N PRO A 159 -8.43 -6.68 9.06
CA PRO A 159 -9.62 -6.12 8.46
C PRO A 159 -9.59 -4.58 8.49
N ASP A 160 -9.84 -3.96 7.32
CA ASP A 160 -9.84 -2.51 7.12
C ASP A 160 -10.73 -1.75 8.13
N ILE A 161 -11.80 -2.40 8.62
CA ILE A 161 -12.73 -1.79 9.58
C ILE A 161 -12.05 -1.30 10.86
N ASN A 162 -10.98 -1.97 11.30
CA ASN A 162 -10.23 -1.56 12.49
C ASN A 162 -9.49 -0.23 12.24
N ILE A 163 -8.91 -0.09 11.05
CA ILE A 163 -8.19 1.10 10.60
C ILE A 163 -9.17 2.25 10.38
N ILE A 164 -10.27 2.00 9.67
CA ILE A 164 -11.35 2.96 9.43
C ILE A 164 -11.92 3.46 10.77
N SER A 165 -12.20 2.55 11.71
CA SER A 165 -12.74 2.91 13.03
C SER A 165 -11.79 3.80 13.85
N CYS A 166 -10.48 3.51 13.81
CA CYS A 166 -9.48 4.32 14.47
C CYS A 166 -9.35 5.71 13.81
N ALA A 167 -9.24 5.75 12.48
CA ALA A 167 -9.16 6.99 11.72
C ALA A 167 -10.41 7.87 11.93
N LYS A 168 -11.62 7.29 11.97
CA LYS A 168 -12.87 8.02 12.27
C LYS A 168 -12.81 8.76 13.61
N ARG A 169 -12.29 8.08 14.64
CA ARG A 169 -12.25 8.62 16.00
C ARG A 169 -11.26 9.77 16.14
N HIS A 170 -10.13 9.68 15.43
CA HIS A 170 -8.99 10.57 15.66
C HIS A 170 -8.81 11.63 14.56
N CYS A 171 -9.25 11.35 13.34
CA CYS A 171 -8.98 12.14 12.13
C CYS A 171 -10.26 12.31 11.28
N PRO A 172 -11.31 12.98 11.78
CA PRO A 172 -12.57 13.13 11.05
C PRO A 172 -12.42 13.94 9.74
N GLU A 173 -11.38 14.77 9.64
CA GLU A 173 -11.05 15.61 8.48
C GLU A 173 -10.10 14.90 7.50
N LEU A 174 -10.06 13.57 7.49
CA LEU A 174 -9.21 12.81 6.57
C LEU A 174 -9.60 13.12 5.11
N GLU A 175 -8.60 13.45 4.28
CA GLU A 175 -8.76 13.81 2.87
C GLU A 175 -8.41 12.64 1.93
N SER A 176 -7.51 11.75 2.34
CA SER A 176 -7.08 10.62 1.53
C SER A 176 -6.83 9.37 2.38
N LEU A 177 -7.34 8.23 1.92
CA LEU A 177 -7.20 6.94 2.58
C LEU A 177 -6.79 5.85 1.59
N TRP A 178 -5.58 5.32 1.71
CA TRP A 178 -5.08 4.23 0.89
C TRP A 178 -4.93 2.98 1.75
N LEU A 179 -5.75 1.96 1.47
CA LEU A 179 -5.81 0.69 2.20
C LEU A 179 -5.17 -0.39 1.34
N GLY A 180 -3.84 -0.39 1.28
CA GLY A 180 -3.05 -1.41 0.62
C GLY A 180 -2.97 -2.68 1.44
N ARG A 181 -3.14 -3.82 0.77
CA ARG A 181 -3.18 -5.13 1.38
C ARG A 181 -1.94 -5.93 1.04
N CYS A 182 -1.55 -6.86 1.92
CA CYS A 182 -0.60 -7.88 1.53
C CYS A 182 -1.29 -8.74 0.48
N THR A 183 -0.61 -9.10 -0.60
CA THR A 183 -1.11 -9.95 -1.67
C THR A 183 -0.03 -10.95 -2.05
N MET A 184 -0.40 -12.00 -2.78
CA MET A 184 0.58 -12.94 -3.33
C MET A 184 1.52 -12.32 -4.40
N PHE A 185 1.32 -11.07 -4.80
CA PHE A 185 2.09 -10.41 -5.87
C PHE A 185 3.07 -9.35 -5.37
N ASN A 186 2.88 -8.80 -4.17
CA ASN A 186 3.60 -7.61 -3.72
C ASN A 186 4.68 -7.84 -2.66
N ARG A 187 5.09 -9.10 -2.44
CA ARG A 187 6.18 -9.42 -1.50
C ARG A 187 7.13 -10.46 -2.08
N VAL A 188 8.42 -10.21 -1.89
CA VAL A 188 9.50 -11.15 -2.19
C VAL A 188 10.44 -11.20 -0.97
N PRO A 189 10.59 -12.35 -0.29
CA PRO A 189 9.91 -13.63 -0.55
C PRO A 189 8.38 -13.54 -0.32
N PRO A 190 7.59 -14.51 -0.85
CA PRO A 190 6.16 -14.58 -0.58
C PRO A 190 5.85 -14.60 0.92
N CYS A 191 4.79 -13.91 1.33
CA CYS A 191 4.40 -13.87 2.73
C CYS A 191 3.82 -15.21 3.19
N SER A 192 4.31 -15.73 4.32
CA SER A 192 3.88 -17.02 4.89
C SER A 192 2.42 -17.03 5.34
N PHE A 193 1.79 -15.86 5.54
CA PHE A 193 0.35 -15.75 5.76
C PHE A 193 -0.45 -16.51 4.70
N TRP A 194 0.00 -16.44 3.46
CA TRP A 194 -0.67 -17.08 2.34
C TRP A 194 -0.48 -18.60 2.24
N GLU A 195 0.36 -19.19 3.09
CA GLU A 195 0.44 -20.64 3.25
C GLU A 195 -0.86 -21.22 3.84
N SER A 196 -1.76 -20.39 4.36
CA SER A 196 -3.07 -20.82 4.89
C SER A 196 -4.23 -20.69 3.87
N PHE A 197 -3.93 -20.27 2.63
CA PHE A 197 -4.90 -20.23 1.51
C PHE A 197 -5.37 -21.64 1.11
N PRO A 198 -6.66 -21.87 0.75
CA PRO A 198 -7.75 -20.90 0.54
C PRO A 198 -8.62 -20.64 1.77
N SER A 199 -8.32 -21.24 2.92
CA SER A 199 -9.23 -21.40 4.05
C SER A 199 -9.71 -20.09 4.68
N GLU A 200 -8.89 -19.03 4.63
CA GLU A 200 -9.12 -17.80 5.40
C GLU A 200 -9.10 -16.51 4.54
N HIS A 201 -8.88 -16.59 3.21
CA HIS A 201 -8.27 -15.47 2.48
C HIS A 201 -8.86 -15.16 1.09
N ASP A 202 -10.12 -15.52 0.79
CA ASP A 202 -10.72 -15.11 -0.51
C ASP A 202 -11.11 -13.63 -0.57
N SER A 203 -11.10 -12.94 0.58
CA SER A 203 -11.58 -11.55 0.73
C SER A 203 -10.83 -10.47 -0.09
N TYR A 204 -9.71 -10.82 -0.71
CA TYR A 204 -8.87 -9.90 -1.49
C TYR A 204 -9.19 -9.93 -2.99
N MET A 205 -9.86 -10.99 -3.45
CA MET A 205 -10.25 -11.22 -4.84
C MET A 205 -11.71 -11.63 -4.86
N GLU A 206 -12.58 -10.65 -4.63
CA GLU A 206 -13.97 -10.97 -4.45
C GLU A 206 -14.83 -9.90 -5.07
N ASN A 207 -15.64 -10.33 -6.02
CA ASN A 207 -16.69 -9.53 -6.62
C ASN A 207 -17.97 -9.61 -5.77
N ARG A 208 -17.88 -9.38 -4.44
CA ARG A 208 -18.92 -9.60 -3.39
C ARG A 208 -20.32 -9.00 -3.64
N GLY A 209 -20.57 -8.45 -4.82
CA GLY A 209 -21.78 -7.76 -5.18
C GLY A 209 -21.75 -6.33 -4.64
N ILE A 210 -22.66 -5.55 -5.20
CA ILE A 210 -22.88 -4.12 -4.95
C ILE A 210 -23.13 -3.85 -3.44
N ASP A 211 -23.78 -4.76 -2.71
CA ASP A 211 -24.20 -4.57 -1.32
C ASP A 211 -23.03 -4.39 -0.33
N ALA A 212 -21.90 -5.08 -0.55
CA ALA A 212 -20.73 -4.94 0.33
C ALA A 212 -20.13 -3.52 0.27
N TYR A 213 -20.18 -2.87 -0.89
CA TYR A 213 -19.67 -1.50 -1.07
C TYR A 213 -20.63 -0.45 -0.49
N ALA A 214 -21.92 -0.76 -0.39
CA ALA A 214 -22.86 0.09 0.32
C ALA A 214 -22.51 0.16 1.81
N LEU A 215 -22.23 -0.98 2.44
CA LEU A 215 -21.78 -1.06 3.84
C LEU A 215 -20.45 -0.35 4.05
N LEU A 216 -19.47 -0.53 3.15
CA LEU A 216 -18.22 0.22 3.21
C LEU A 216 -18.46 1.73 3.10
N GLY A 217 -19.36 2.15 2.20
CA GLY A 217 -19.79 3.54 2.06
C GLY A 217 -20.36 4.12 3.35
N GLU A 218 -21.23 3.36 4.05
CA GLU A 218 -21.76 3.75 5.35
C GLU A 218 -20.66 3.91 6.39
N GLU A 219 -19.73 2.96 6.45
CA GLU A 219 -18.60 2.97 7.39
C GLU A 219 -17.66 4.17 7.19
N LEU A 220 -17.49 4.62 5.94
CA LEU A 220 -16.64 5.74 5.54
C LEU A 220 -17.38 7.09 5.53
N SER A 221 -18.72 7.10 5.49
CA SER A 221 -19.55 8.32 5.45
C SER A 221 -19.24 9.38 6.53
N PRO A 222 -18.70 9.04 7.72
CA PRO A 222 -18.30 10.06 8.69
C PRO A 222 -17.13 10.95 8.24
N PHE A 223 -16.32 10.52 7.26
CA PHE A 223 -15.21 11.32 6.71
C PHE A 223 -15.72 12.34 5.70
N ARG A 224 -16.23 13.48 6.20
CA ARG A 224 -16.83 14.54 5.35
C ARG A 224 -15.86 15.19 4.37
N GLY A 225 -14.57 15.11 4.65
CA GLY A 225 -13.50 15.67 3.82
C GLY A 225 -12.83 14.65 2.90
N LEU A 226 -13.27 13.39 2.88
CA LEU A 226 -12.57 12.33 2.14
C LEU A 226 -12.76 12.56 0.64
N LYS A 227 -11.65 12.80 -0.06
CA LYS A 227 -11.59 13.08 -1.49
C LYS A 227 -11.05 11.92 -2.29
N SER A 228 -10.12 11.16 -1.73
CA SER A 228 -9.49 10.03 -2.42
C SER A 228 -9.50 8.79 -1.56
N ILE A 229 -9.92 7.68 -2.15
CA ILE A 229 -9.77 6.35 -1.56
C ILE A 229 -9.11 5.40 -2.54
N ARG A 230 -8.16 4.61 -2.04
CA ARG A 230 -7.55 3.50 -2.77
C ARG A 230 -7.76 2.22 -1.97
N LEU A 231 -8.29 1.19 -2.61
CA LEU A 231 -8.60 -0.08 -1.98
C LEU A 231 -7.74 -1.18 -2.59
N GLY A 232 -6.97 -1.87 -1.75
CA GLY A 232 -6.05 -2.96 -2.09
C GLY A 232 -6.74 -4.28 -2.43
N VAL A 233 -7.89 -4.22 -3.12
CA VAL A 233 -8.71 -5.37 -3.50
C VAL A 233 -8.86 -5.44 -5.01
N TYR A 234 -8.85 -6.65 -5.56
CA TYR A 234 -9.10 -6.90 -6.98
C TYR A 234 -10.59 -7.26 -7.17
N LEU A 235 -11.29 -6.53 -8.02
CA LEU A 235 -12.71 -6.82 -8.32
C LEU A 235 -12.86 -7.84 -9.44
N VAL A 236 -12.16 -8.96 -9.28
CA VAL A 236 -12.20 -10.12 -10.17
C VAL A 236 -12.75 -11.32 -9.40
N PRO A 237 -13.39 -12.28 -10.07
CA PRO A 237 -13.73 -13.56 -9.44
C PRO A 237 -12.46 -14.23 -8.88
N SER A 238 -12.54 -14.84 -7.71
CA SER A 238 -11.40 -15.54 -7.09
C SER A 238 -10.84 -16.68 -7.93
N THR A 239 -11.70 -17.30 -8.74
CA THR A 239 -11.32 -18.31 -9.73
C THR A 239 -10.41 -17.76 -10.83
N THR A 240 -10.28 -16.45 -11.01
CA THR A 240 -9.45 -15.82 -12.06
C THR A 240 -7.97 -16.18 -11.91
N VAL A 241 -7.44 -16.21 -10.69
CA VAL A 241 -6.03 -16.60 -10.45
C VAL A 241 -5.81 -18.04 -10.87
N LEU A 242 -6.74 -18.93 -10.49
CA LEU A 242 -6.66 -20.34 -10.81
C LEU A 242 -6.83 -20.56 -12.31
N ALA A 243 -7.78 -19.88 -12.96
CA ALA A 243 -7.98 -19.88 -14.40
C ALA A 243 -6.68 -19.51 -15.13
N HIS A 244 -6.07 -18.41 -14.70
CA HIS A 244 -4.82 -17.91 -15.25
C HIS A 244 -3.68 -18.93 -15.09
N ARG A 245 -3.39 -19.33 -13.84
CA ARG A 245 -2.20 -20.13 -13.51
C ARG A 245 -2.30 -21.59 -13.92
N LEU A 246 -3.50 -22.19 -13.93
CA LEU A 246 -3.70 -23.60 -14.31
C LEU A 246 -3.94 -23.77 -15.82
N PHE A 247 -4.61 -22.82 -16.47
CA PHE A 247 -5.07 -23.01 -17.85
C PHE A 247 -4.43 -22.04 -18.82
N HIS A 248 -4.52 -20.73 -18.56
CA HIS A 248 -4.08 -19.74 -19.56
C HIS A 248 -2.57 -19.75 -19.79
N THR A 249 -1.76 -19.90 -18.74
CA THR A 249 -0.30 -20.05 -18.85
C THR A 249 0.09 -21.26 -19.70
N GLY A 250 -0.73 -22.32 -19.68
CA GLY A 250 -0.58 -23.52 -20.50
C GLY A 250 -1.30 -23.48 -21.85
N ASN A 251 -1.91 -22.35 -22.21
CA ASN A 251 -2.74 -22.18 -23.41
C ASN A 251 -3.96 -23.14 -23.48
N LEU A 252 -4.42 -23.63 -22.32
CA LEU A 252 -5.55 -24.57 -22.18
C LEU A 252 -6.89 -23.81 -22.02
N PRO A 253 -8.02 -24.40 -22.46
CA PRO A 253 -9.34 -23.82 -22.22
C PRO A 253 -9.73 -23.95 -20.75
N VAL A 254 -10.39 -22.92 -20.21
CA VAL A 254 -10.90 -22.92 -18.83
C VAL A 254 -12.23 -23.67 -18.77
N PRO A 255 -12.42 -24.62 -17.84
CA PRO A 255 -13.69 -25.29 -17.67
C PRO A 255 -14.75 -24.34 -17.08
N PRO A 256 -16.05 -24.59 -17.31
CA PRO A 256 -17.15 -23.76 -16.76
C PRO A 256 -17.15 -23.66 -15.23
N THR A 257 -16.51 -24.60 -14.54
CA THR A 257 -16.37 -24.60 -13.10
C THR A 257 -14.96 -25.05 -12.74
N ILE A 258 -14.23 -24.21 -12.01
CA ILE A 258 -12.90 -24.53 -11.51
C ILE A 258 -13.05 -25.14 -10.12
N ASN A 259 -13.06 -26.48 -10.06
CA ASN A 259 -12.91 -27.20 -8.80
C ASN A 259 -11.42 -27.51 -8.59
N TRP A 260 -10.71 -26.64 -7.89
CA TRP A 260 -9.27 -26.78 -7.66
C TRP A 260 -8.89 -28.12 -7.02
N GLN A 261 -9.76 -28.67 -6.18
CA GLN A 261 -9.55 -29.96 -5.50
C GLN A 261 -9.53 -31.13 -6.49
N ALA A 262 -10.28 -31.02 -7.59
CA ALA A 262 -10.36 -32.06 -8.62
C ALA A 262 -9.31 -31.88 -9.74
N LEU A 263 -8.84 -30.65 -9.98
CA LEU A 263 -8.02 -30.31 -11.14
C LEU A 263 -6.54 -30.66 -11.00
N PHE A 264 -5.99 -30.69 -9.78
CA PHE A 264 -4.60 -31.11 -9.57
C PHE A 264 -4.35 -32.61 -9.82
N ILE A 265 -5.38 -33.45 -9.68
CA ILE A 265 -5.30 -34.90 -9.98
C ILE A 265 -5.02 -35.14 -11.48
N LEU A 266 -5.34 -34.17 -12.35
CA LEU A 266 -5.22 -34.30 -13.81
C LEU A 266 -3.88 -33.78 -14.37
N HIS A 267 -3.07 -33.06 -13.59
CA HIS A 267 -1.82 -32.47 -14.06
C HIS A 267 -0.56 -32.85 -13.24
N PRO A 268 -0.20 -34.13 -13.08
CA PRO A 268 1.14 -34.45 -12.57
C PRO A 268 2.26 -34.44 -13.63
N ASP A 269 1.99 -34.59 -14.94
CA ASP A 269 3.09 -34.76 -15.91
C ASP A 269 2.79 -34.31 -17.35
N GLN A 270 3.67 -33.48 -17.90
CA GLN A 270 3.79 -33.18 -19.34
C GLN A 270 4.44 -34.34 -20.14
N ASN A 271 4.18 -35.59 -19.77
CA ASN A 271 4.69 -36.75 -20.51
C ASN A 271 3.57 -37.75 -20.80
N GLY A 272 2.72 -37.43 -21.77
CA GLY A 272 2.16 -38.35 -22.77
C GLY A 272 1.60 -39.73 -22.40
N GLN A 273 1.37 -40.07 -21.14
CA GLN A 273 0.82 -41.36 -20.72
C GLN A 273 -0.40 -41.16 -19.83
N LEU A 274 -1.52 -41.80 -20.22
CA LEU A 274 -2.75 -41.82 -19.43
C LEU A 274 -2.45 -42.36 -18.01
N PRO A 275 -2.75 -41.60 -16.93
CA PRO A 275 -2.67 -42.13 -15.59
C PRO A 275 -3.90 -42.97 -15.25
N GLN A 276 -3.68 -44.13 -14.63
CA GLN A 276 -4.71 -44.90 -13.94
C GLN A 276 -5.20 -44.17 -12.67
N PRO A 277 -6.41 -44.46 -12.18
CA PRO A 277 -6.99 -43.77 -11.04
C PRO A 277 -6.44 -44.32 -9.72
N GLN A 278 -5.52 -43.60 -9.07
CA GLN A 278 -5.35 -43.67 -7.62
C GLN A 278 -5.38 -42.25 -7.05
N PRO A 279 -6.24 -41.96 -6.05
CA PRO A 279 -6.36 -40.65 -5.45
C PRO A 279 -5.28 -40.49 -4.38
N GLU A 280 -4.06 -40.17 -4.79
CA GLU A 280 -3.15 -39.49 -3.87
C GLU A 280 -3.65 -38.06 -3.73
N SER A 281 -4.14 -37.74 -2.54
CA SER A 281 -4.59 -36.40 -2.14
C SER A 281 -3.58 -35.36 -2.61
N THR A 282 -3.94 -34.53 -3.60
CA THR A 282 -3.18 -33.31 -3.90
C THR A 282 -3.01 -32.55 -2.59
N GLN A 283 -1.77 -32.34 -2.16
CA GLN A 283 -1.51 -31.66 -0.90
C GLN A 283 -1.76 -30.16 -1.10
N VAL A 284 -2.34 -29.50 -0.08
CA VAL A 284 -2.61 -28.05 -0.08
C VAL A 284 -1.33 -27.24 -0.39
N SER A 285 -0.16 -27.79 -0.08
CA SER A 285 1.17 -27.25 -0.43
C SER A 285 1.38 -27.02 -1.92
N ASP A 286 0.82 -27.87 -2.80
CA ASP A 286 0.99 -27.75 -4.25
C ASP A 286 0.16 -26.59 -4.82
N LEU A 287 -1.03 -26.39 -4.27
CA LEU A 287 -1.89 -25.23 -4.56
C LEU A 287 -1.21 -23.93 -4.11
N ILE A 288 -0.67 -23.91 -2.89
CA ILE A 288 0.07 -22.76 -2.36
C ILE A 288 1.26 -22.45 -3.28
N THR A 289 2.05 -23.47 -3.65
CA THR A 289 3.20 -23.28 -4.54
C THR A 289 2.81 -22.69 -5.90
N LEU A 290 1.67 -23.13 -6.46
CA LEU A 290 1.16 -22.61 -7.71
C LEU A 290 0.76 -21.12 -7.61
N LEU A 291 0.06 -20.75 -6.54
CA LEU A 291 -0.44 -19.38 -6.33
C LEU A 291 0.70 -18.39 -6.05
N HIS A 292 1.77 -18.85 -5.40
CA HIS A 292 2.94 -18.03 -5.05
C HIS A 292 4.00 -17.95 -6.15
N ARG A 293 3.70 -18.43 -7.36
CA ARG A 293 4.59 -18.20 -8.50
C ARG A 293 4.71 -16.69 -8.74
N LEU A 294 5.92 -16.26 -9.13
CA LEU A 294 6.17 -14.86 -9.45
C LEU A 294 5.09 -14.34 -10.43
N PRO A 295 4.56 -13.12 -10.19
CA PRO A 295 3.60 -12.52 -11.09
C PRO A 295 4.23 -12.30 -12.47
N GLU A 296 3.43 -12.51 -13.51
CA GLU A 296 3.85 -12.25 -14.88
C GLU A 296 3.94 -10.74 -15.16
N GLU A 297 4.95 -10.33 -15.94
CA GLU A 297 5.10 -8.93 -16.35
C GLU A 297 3.99 -8.49 -17.31
N ASP A 298 3.62 -9.40 -18.23
CA ASP A 298 2.62 -9.16 -19.26
C ASP A 298 1.22 -9.60 -18.83
N THR A 299 0.22 -8.84 -19.27
CA THR A 299 -1.18 -9.15 -19.03
C THR A 299 -1.62 -10.35 -19.86
N CYS A 300 -2.31 -11.31 -19.24
CA CYS A 300 -2.88 -12.44 -19.96
C CYS A 300 -4.05 -12.00 -20.87
N GLU A 301 -3.88 -12.14 -22.19
CA GLU A 301 -4.92 -11.78 -23.17
C GLU A 301 -6.21 -12.59 -23.01
N ARG A 302 -6.12 -13.87 -22.61
CA ARG A 302 -7.31 -14.69 -22.34
C ARG A 302 -8.06 -14.21 -21.10
N CYS A 303 -7.36 -13.93 -20.00
CA CYS A 303 -8.00 -13.32 -18.83
C CYS A 303 -8.67 -11.99 -19.21
N ARG A 304 -8.02 -11.19 -20.05
CA ARG A 304 -8.59 -9.93 -20.52
C ARG A 304 -9.86 -10.16 -21.33
N GLN A 305 -9.89 -11.13 -22.24
CA GLN A 305 -11.09 -11.47 -23.00
C GLN A 305 -12.23 -11.98 -22.11
N ASP A 306 -11.90 -12.83 -21.12
CA ASP A 306 -12.88 -13.53 -20.31
C ASP A 306 -13.46 -12.68 -19.17
N TYR A 307 -12.67 -11.77 -18.59
CA TYR A 307 -13.03 -11.11 -17.33
C TYR A 307 -13.00 -9.58 -17.35
N PHE A 308 -12.33 -8.94 -18.31
CA PHE A 308 -12.05 -7.49 -18.25
C PHE A 308 -13.31 -6.63 -18.23
N THR A 309 -14.26 -6.90 -19.12
CA THR A 309 -15.50 -6.11 -19.26
C THR A 309 -16.35 -6.19 -18.00
N ASP A 310 -16.52 -7.40 -17.46
CA ASP A 310 -17.33 -7.65 -16.27
C ASP A 310 -16.68 -7.02 -15.04
N THR A 311 -15.37 -7.19 -14.86
CA THR A 311 -14.61 -6.52 -13.79
C THR A 311 -14.74 -5.01 -13.86
N ARG A 312 -14.57 -4.43 -15.06
CA ARG A 312 -14.71 -2.99 -15.23
C ARG A 312 -16.10 -2.49 -14.85
N SER A 313 -17.16 -3.20 -15.26
CA SER A 313 -18.54 -2.85 -14.90
C SER A 313 -18.73 -2.87 -13.38
N ILE A 314 -18.21 -3.88 -12.70
CA ILE A 314 -18.30 -4.01 -11.24
C ILE A 314 -17.54 -2.88 -10.54
N GLU A 315 -16.35 -2.52 -11.03
CA GLU A 315 -15.56 -1.40 -10.51
C GLU A 315 -16.28 -0.05 -10.68
N GLU A 316 -16.92 0.19 -11.83
CA GLU A 316 -17.74 1.38 -12.11
C GLU A 316 -18.95 1.45 -11.18
N ASP A 317 -19.68 0.34 -11.01
CA ASP A 317 -20.84 0.25 -10.13
C ASP A 317 -20.45 0.48 -8.65
N ALA A 318 -19.38 -0.18 -8.19
CA ALA A 318 -18.84 -0.03 -6.84
C ALA A 318 -18.40 1.41 -6.57
N ALA A 319 -17.69 2.03 -7.51
CA ALA A 319 -17.29 3.42 -7.42
C ALA A 319 -18.52 4.36 -7.33
N GLY A 320 -19.55 4.11 -8.14
CA GLY A 320 -20.80 4.87 -8.10
C GLY A 320 -21.54 4.76 -6.77
N ILE A 321 -21.53 3.59 -6.12
CA ILE A 321 -22.12 3.41 -4.78
C ILE A 321 -21.36 4.22 -3.73
N LEU A 322 -20.03 4.10 -3.71
CA LEU A 322 -19.17 4.82 -2.77
C LEU A 322 -19.32 6.33 -2.93
N LYS A 323 -19.38 6.83 -4.16
CA LYS A 323 -19.62 8.26 -4.44
C LYS A 323 -20.98 8.74 -3.89
N ARG A 324 -22.03 7.93 -4.02
CA ARG A 324 -23.35 8.27 -3.47
C ARG A 324 -23.33 8.33 -1.94
N ALA A 325 -22.63 7.41 -1.30
CA ALA A 325 -22.50 7.36 0.15
C ALA A 325 -21.59 8.47 0.71
N ILE A 326 -20.57 8.87 -0.05
CA ILE A 326 -19.53 9.83 0.35
C ILE A 326 -19.42 10.91 -0.75
N PRO A 327 -20.29 11.94 -0.73
CA PRO A 327 -20.35 12.92 -1.83
C PRO A 327 -19.07 13.73 -2.06
N SER A 328 -18.19 13.81 -1.06
CA SER A 328 -16.90 14.50 -1.14
C SER A 328 -15.84 13.74 -1.93
N LEU A 329 -16.03 12.44 -2.22
CA LEU A 329 -15.07 11.67 -2.99
C LEU A 329 -14.93 12.26 -4.39
N GLU A 330 -13.70 12.48 -4.83
CA GLU A 330 -13.31 12.95 -6.16
C GLU A 330 -12.61 11.82 -6.95
N LEU A 331 -12.00 10.86 -6.24
CA LEU A 331 -11.20 9.79 -6.81
C LEU A 331 -11.36 8.48 -6.03
N ILE A 332 -11.64 7.39 -6.75
CA ILE A 332 -11.67 6.02 -6.24
C ILE A 332 -10.68 5.18 -7.05
N GLU A 333 -9.85 4.39 -6.37
CA GLU A 333 -8.88 3.52 -7.02
C GLU A 333 -9.00 2.08 -6.53
N TRP A 334 -9.00 1.15 -7.48
CA TRP A 334 -9.01 -0.31 -7.25
C TRP A 334 -7.68 -0.91 -7.72
N MET A 335 -7.28 -2.05 -7.17
CA MET A 335 -6.14 -2.79 -7.72
C MET A 335 -6.50 -3.37 -9.08
N ASP A 336 -5.63 -3.17 -10.07
CA ASP A 336 -5.89 -3.60 -11.45
C ASP A 336 -5.23 -4.96 -11.72
N TRP A 337 -6.05 -6.01 -11.76
CA TRP A 337 -5.60 -7.35 -12.15
C TRP A 337 -4.96 -7.36 -13.54
N PHE A 338 -5.34 -6.45 -14.42
CA PHE A 338 -4.86 -6.39 -15.80
C PHE A 338 -3.74 -5.36 -15.97
N SER A 339 -3.01 -5.05 -14.90
CA SER A 339 -1.78 -4.26 -14.93
C SER A 339 -0.54 -5.15 -14.86
N SER A 340 0.62 -4.59 -15.20
CA SER A 340 1.89 -5.30 -15.09
C SER A 340 2.13 -5.78 -13.67
N PHE A 341 2.52 -7.06 -13.53
CA PHE A 341 2.69 -7.75 -12.25
C PHE A 341 1.46 -7.78 -11.34
N HIS A 342 0.28 -7.36 -11.84
CA HIS A 342 -0.92 -7.10 -11.05
C HIS A 342 -0.75 -5.99 -9.99
N LEU A 343 0.28 -5.14 -10.10
CA LEU A 343 0.64 -4.14 -9.08
C LEU A 343 0.21 -2.72 -9.44
N GLY A 344 -0.60 -2.53 -10.47
CA GLY A 344 -1.17 -1.25 -10.84
C GLY A 344 -2.52 -0.97 -10.18
N VAL A 345 -3.02 0.23 -10.41
CA VAL A 345 -4.36 0.66 -10.00
C VAL A 345 -5.17 1.15 -11.18
N ARG A 346 -6.48 1.01 -11.07
CA ARG A 346 -7.44 1.63 -11.97
C ARG A 346 -8.18 2.74 -11.25
N SER A 347 -8.14 3.92 -11.83
CA SER A 347 -8.65 5.15 -11.25
C SER A 347 -10.01 5.54 -11.83
N TYR A 348 -10.94 5.89 -10.96
CA TYR A 348 -12.31 6.29 -11.25
C TYR A 348 -12.56 7.69 -10.68
N PRO A 349 -12.49 8.75 -11.50
CA PRO A 349 -12.95 10.09 -11.12
C PRO A 349 -14.47 10.07 -10.94
N VAL A 350 -14.98 10.60 -9.82
CA VAL A 350 -16.39 10.45 -9.42
C VAL A 350 -17.07 11.73 -8.93
#